data_AF-A0A5K1CWT8-F1
#
_entry.id   AF-A0A5K1CWT8-F1
#
_cell.length_a   1.000
_cell.length_b   1.000
_cell.length_c   1.000
_cell.angle_alpha   90.00
_cell.angle_beta   90.00
_cell.angle_gamma   90.00
#
_symmetry.space_group_name_H-M   'P 1'
#
loop_
_entity.id
_entity.type
_entity.pdbx_description
1 polymer ?
#
loop_
_entity_poly.entity_id
_entity_poly.type
_entity_poly.pdbx_seq_one_letter_code
_entity_poly.pdbx_strand_id
1 'polypeptide(L)' 'IIDPKTGEEKSVIISVDDGIRPDTSLSILAKLKPAFKKDGTTTA' A
#
# COMPACT_ATOMS: atom_id res chain seq x y z
N ILE A 1 5.09 17.86 -1.04
CA ILE A 1 4.48 16.74 -0.26
C ILE A 1 4.36 17.18 1.19
N ILE A 2 3.21 16.93 1.81
CA ILE A 2 2.96 17.27 3.22
C ILE A 2 3.29 16.05 4.06
N ASP A 3 4.13 16.21 5.08
CA ASP A 3 4.43 15.15 6.05
C ASP A 3 3.14 14.81 6.83
N PRO A 4 2.60 13.58 6.74
CA PRO A 4 1.33 13.24 7.37
C PRO A 4 1.39 13.22 8.90
N LYS A 5 2.58 13.22 9.52
CA LYS A 5 2.75 13.23 10.97
C LYS A 5 2.88 14.64 11.54
N THR A 6 3.59 15.52 10.83
CA THR A 6 3.92 16.87 11.34
C THR A 6 3.16 17.99 10.64
N GLY A 7 2.59 17.73 9.46
CA GLY A 7 1.90 18.74 8.63
C GLY A 7 2.84 19.68 7.87
N GLU A 8 4.16 19.47 7.93
CA GLU A 8 5.14 20.31 7.24
C GLU A 8 5.16 20.03 5.73
N GLU A 9 5.27 21.10 4.93
CA GLU A 9 5.41 21.00 3.49
C GLU A 9 6.88 20.89 3.07
N LYS A 10 7.18 19.88 2.25
CA LYS A 10 8.52 19.62 1.70
C LYS A 10 8.48 19.54 0.18
N SER A 11 9.46 20.19 -0.47
CA SER A 11 9.71 20.04 -1.89
C SER A 11 10.53 18.77 -2.14
N VAL A 12 10.04 17.87 -2.99
CA VAL A 12 10.67 16.59 -3.31
C VAL A 12 10.47 16.24 -4.77
N ILE A 13 11.40 15.45 -5.33
CA ILE A 13 11.29 14.89 -6.68
C ILE A 13 10.86 13.43 -6.55
N ILE A 14 9.75 13.07 -7.17
CA ILE A 14 9.29 11.68 -7.25
C ILE A 14 9.80 11.09 -8.56
N SER A 15 10.66 10.08 -8.44
CA SER A 15 11.34 9.45 -9.58
C SER A 15 11.18 7.93 -9.62
N VAL A 16 10.55 7.35 -8.61
CA VAL A 16 10.33 5.91 -8.46
C VAL A 16 8.93 5.64 -7.92
N ASP A 17 8.42 4.43 -8.16
CA ASP A 17 7.10 4.01 -7.73
C ASP A 17 7.05 3.72 -6.23
N ASP A 18 6.20 4.46 -5.49
CA ASP A 18 5.95 4.24 -4.06
C ASP A 18 5.09 3.00 -3.78
N GLY A 19 4.49 2.39 -4.81
CA GLY A 19 3.60 1.23 -4.66
C GLY A 19 4.32 -0.11 -4.52
N ILE A 20 5.62 -0.20 -4.79
CA ILE A 20 6.35 -1.46 -4.77
C ILE A 20 6.47 -1.96 -3.32
N ARG A 21 6.13 -3.23 -3.10
CA ARG A 21 6.24 -3.92 -1.81
C ARG A 21 7.15 -5.14 -1.99
N PRO A 22 8.47 -5.02 -1.79
CA PRO A 22 9.42 -6.10 -2.12
C PRO A 22 9.22 -7.36 -1.27
N ASP A 23 8.65 -7.22 -0.07
CA ASP A 23 8.36 -8.34 0.83
C ASP A 23 7.08 -9.10 0.46
N THR A 24 6.39 -8.73 -0.63
CA THR A 24 5.16 -9.41 -1.06
C THR A 24 5.44 -10.90 -1.32
N SER A 25 4.65 -11.76 -0.67
CA SER A 25 4.75 -13.21 -0.81
C SER A 25 3.38 -13.87 -0.70
N LEU A 26 3.24 -15.10 -1.21
CA LEU A 26 1.97 -15.83 -1.16
C LEU A 26 1.42 -16.00 0.26
N SER A 27 2.31 -16.21 1.24
CA SER A 27 1.91 -16.38 2.65
C SER A 27 1.37 -15.09 3.27
N ILE A 28 1.81 -13.94 2.78
CA ILE A 28 1.28 -12.62 3.20
C ILE A 28 -0.03 -12.34 2.46
N LEU A 29 -0.08 -12.56 1.15
CA LEU A 29 -1.28 -12.34 0.34
C LEU A 29 -2.46 -13.19 0.80
N ALA A 30 -2.22 -14.46 1.19
CA ALA A 30 -3.26 -15.36 1.67
C ALA A 30 -3.95 -14.91 2.98
N LYS A 31 -3.37 -13.95 3.71
CA LYS A 31 -3.94 -13.41 4.96
C LYS A 31 -4.85 -12.20 4.73
N LEU A 32 -4.87 -11.65 3.53
CA LEU A 32 -5.67 -10.47 3.21
C LEU A 32 -7.16 -10.84 3.20
N LYS A 33 -7.99 -9.93 3.71
CA LYS A 33 -9.45 -10.11 3.69
C LYS A 33 -9.99 -9.79 2.29
N PRO A 34 -11.08 -10.45 1.86
CA PRO A 34 -11.76 -10.09 0.62
C PRO A 34 -12.18 -8.61 0.62
N ALA A 35 -11.88 -7.89 -0.45
CA ALA A 35 -12.08 -6.45 -0.52
C ALA A 35 -13.55 -6.05 -0.79
N PHE A 36 -14.33 -6.91 -1.45
CA PHE A 36 -15.66 -6.54 -1.98
C PHE A 36 -16.82 -7.38 -1.47
N LYS A 37 -16.61 -8.69 -1.30
CA LYS A 37 -17.65 -9.64 -0.88
C LYS A 37 -17.08 -10.55 0.19
N LYS A 38 -17.86 -10.84 1.22
CA LYS A 38 -17.44 -11.66 2.38
C LYS A 38 -16.77 -12.98 1.96
N ASP A 39 -17.31 -13.65 0.94
CA ASP A 39 -16.80 -14.93 0.44
C ASP A 39 -16.10 -14.80 -0.95
N GLY A 40 -15.69 -13.58 -1.31
CA GLY A 40 -14.96 -13.31 -2.55
C GLY A 40 -13.47 -13.63 -2.46
N THR A 41 -12.78 -13.66 -3.60
CA THR A 41 -11.34 -13.99 -3.66
C THR A 41 -10.44 -12.79 -3.97
N THR A 42 -11.00 -11.67 -4.44
CA THR A 42 -10.22 -10.46 -4.73
C THR A 42 -9.84 -9.74 -3.44
N THR A 43 -8.54 -9.49 -3.26
CA THR A 43 -7.94 -8.79 -2.12
C THR A 43 -7.19 -7.53 -2.59
N ALA A 44 -6.93 -6.59 -1.69
CA ALA A 44 -6.15 -5.37 -1.93
C ALA A 44 -4.97 -5.29 -0.95
#